data_AF-A0A532ETM6-F1
#
_entry.id   AF-A0A532ETM6-F1
#
_cell.length_a   1.000
_cell.length_b   1.000
_cell.length_c   1.000
_cell.angle_alpha   90.00
_cell.angle_beta   90.00
_cell.angle_gamma   90.00
#
_symmetry.space_group_name_H-M   'P 1'
#
loop_
_entity.id
_entity.type
_entity.pdbx_description
1 polymer ?
#
loop_
_entity_poly.entity_id
_entity_poly.type
_entity_poly.pdbx_seq_one_letter_code
_entity_poly.pdbx_strand_id
1 'polypeptide(L)'
;MTMKRTWMGSLLVAMLPTVVSAASVELAAYSDKPLCEQVAKLFGEGLNAASDLSRTVEWTAVELKGEGPKTRRCSSLDKTNMDLNNDGRDDLVVKTTFCMKGLPSESFYVFPANSPVLNQLAWQDMSPLLATHDKFERTGGTYPLTSLPMDKVSPAPTLSTVFTIQPFRLGGVAYLSLTDARREWMVIAKYRGGKRFEDLCYLHASRP
;
A
#
# COMPACT_ATOMS: atom_id res chain seq x y z
N MET A 1 2.89 -41.16 -68.30
CA MET A 1 1.89 -40.49 -67.43
C MET A 1 2.64 -39.79 -66.30
N THR A 2 2.83 -38.48 -66.41
CA THR A 2 3.70 -37.68 -65.55
C THR A 2 2.83 -36.96 -64.51
N MET A 3 3.03 -37.28 -63.24
CA MET A 3 2.23 -36.80 -62.11
C MET A 3 2.77 -35.46 -61.60
N LYS A 4 2.03 -34.36 -61.78
CA LYS A 4 2.31 -33.07 -61.14
C LYS A 4 1.66 -33.05 -59.76
N ARG A 5 2.45 -32.87 -58.70
CA ARG A 5 1.95 -32.64 -57.34
C ARG A 5 2.44 -31.27 -56.88
N THR A 6 1.52 -30.32 -56.86
CA THR A 6 1.71 -28.93 -56.43
C THR A 6 1.82 -28.89 -54.90
N TRP A 7 2.88 -28.26 -54.39
CA TRP A 7 3.12 -28.08 -52.96
C TRP A 7 2.64 -26.66 -52.59
N MET A 8 1.55 -26.56 -51.83
CA MET A 8 1.11 -25.30 -51.21
C MET A 8 1.88 -25.13 -49.91
N GLY A 9 2.84 -24.21 -49.91
CA GLY A 9 3.56 -23.78 -48.72
C GLY A 9 2.62 -23.06 -47.76
N SER A 10 2.53 -23.57 -46.52
CA SER A 10 1.83 -22.89 -45.43
C SER A 10 2.73 -21.80 -44.85
N LEU A 11 2.25 -20.55 -44.87
CA LEU A 11 2.83 -19.46 -44.09
C LEU A 11 2.57 -19.72 -42.60
N LEU A 12 3.62 -20.05 -41.85
CA LEU A 12 3.63 -19.96 -40.40
C LEU A 12 3.80 -18.48 -40.01
N VAL A 13 2.69 -17.82 -39.68
CA VAL A 13 2.72 -16.55 -38.96
C VAL A 13 3.17 -16.87 -37.54
N ALA A 14 4.46 -16.64 -37.25
CA ALA A 14 4.97 -16.69 -35.90
C ALA A 14 4.31 -15.57 -35.09
N MET A 15 3.32 -15.92 -34.27
CA MET A 15 2.83 -15.01 -33.23
C MET A 15 3.99 -14.83 -32.23
N LEU A 16 4.67 -13.69 -32.32
CA LEU A 16 5.58 -13.24 -31.27
C LEU A 16 4.73 -13.02 -30.02
N PRO A 17 4.98 -13.74 -28.91
CA PRO A 17 4.34 -13.40 -27.65
C PRO A 17 4.80 -12.00 -27.27
N THR A 18 3.85 -11.07 -27.17
CA THR A 18 4.08 -9.77 -26.56
C THR A 18 4.51 -10.03 -25.12
N VAL A 19 5.78 -9.85 -24.83
CA VAL A 19 6.29 -9.85 -23.46
C VAL A 19 5.64 -8.65 -22.79
N VAL A 20 4.67 -8.90 -21.92
CA VAL A 20 4.13 -7.89 -21.00
C VAL A 20 5.31 -7.44 -20.15
N SER A 21 5.82 -6.23 -20.42
CA SER A 21 6.85 -5.63 -19.58
C SER A 21 6.25 -5.41 -18.20
N ALA A 22 6.81 -6.06 -17.18
CA ALA A 22 6.54 -5.67 -15.80
C ALA A 22 6.94 -4.19 -15.66
N ALA A 23 6.09 -3.38 -15.04
CA ALA A 23 6.44 -2.00 -14.72
C ALA A 23 7.68 -2.03 -13.79
N SER A 24 8.79 -1.43 -14.21
CA SER A 24 9.96 -1.30 -13.37
C SER A 24 9.72 -0.24 -12.29
N VAL A 25 10.22 -0.47 -11.09
CA VAL A 25 10.19 0.50 -9.99
C VAL A 25 11.58 1.07 -9.83
N GLU A 26 11.70 2.39 -9.93
CA GLU A 26 12.94 3.14 -9.74
C GLU A 26 13.04 3.73 -8.33
N LEU A 27 14.25 3.72 -7.78
CA LEU A 27 14.55 4.34 -6.49
C LEU A 27 14.87 5.83 -6.69
N ALA A 28 13.93 6.69 -6.34
CA ALA A 28 14.05 8.14 -6.53
C ALA A 28 14.83 8.84 -5.40
N ALA A 29 14.74 8.34 -4.17
CA ALA A 29 15.55 8.79 -3.02
C ALA A 29 15.57 7.74 -1.91
N TYR A 30 16.60 7.79 -1.05
CA TYR A 30 16.75 6.88 0.07
C TYR A 30 17.54 7.51 1.23
N SER A 31 17.21 7.12 2.45
CA SER A 31 18.07 7.29 3.63
C SER A 31 18.82 6.00 4.00
N ASP A 32 18.29 4.83 3.61
CA ASP A 32 18.89 3.51 3.82
C ASP A 32 18.95 2.75 2.48
N LYS A 33 20.09 2.85 1.79
CA LYS A 33 20.25 2.30 0.43
C LYS A 33 20.03 0.78 0.36
N PRO A 34 20.68 -0.05 1.21
CA PRO A 34 20.48 -1.50 1.16
C PRO A 34 19.02 -1.92 1.37
N LEU A 35 18.33 -1.31 2.34
CA LEU A 35 16.90 -1.56 2.56
C LEU A 35 16.07 -1.17 1.33
N CYS A 36 16.31 0.01 0.79
CA CYS A 36 15.51 0.53 -0.32
C CYS A 36 15.73 -0.22 -1.63
N GLU A 37 16.94 -0.71 -1.89
CA GLU A 37 17.22 -1.60 -3.02
C GLU A 37 16.51 -2.95 -2.85
N GLN A 38 16.51 -3.51 -1.65
CA GLN A 38 15.78 -4.74 -1.35
C GLN A 38 14.27 -4.56 -1.56
N VAL A 39 13.70 -3.46 -1.04
CA VAL A 39 12.31 -3.09 -1.24
C VAL A 39 12.01 -2.90 -2.73
N ALA A 40 12.79 -2.08 -3.45
CA ALA A 40 12.56 -1.81 -4.86
C ALA A 40 12.56 -3.10 -5.70
N LYS A 41 13.45 -4.04 -5.40
CA LYS A 41 13.47 -5.36 -6.01
C LYS A 41 12.18 -6.15 -5.75
N LEU A 42 11.70 -6.17 -4.50
CA LEU A 42 10.44 -6.84 -4.14
C LEU A 42 9.23 -6.27 -4.90
N PHE A 43 9.19 -4.96 -5.11
CA PHE A 43 8.09 -4.32 -5.84
C PHE A 43 8.24 -4.41 -7.37
N GLY A 44 9.47 -4.39 -7.90
CA GLY A 44 9.77 -4.42 -9.34
C GLY A 44 9.66 -5.80 -10.00
N GLU A 45 9.84 -6.90 -9.26
CA GLU A 45 9.72 -8.27 -9.80
C GLU A 45 8.26 -8.71 -10.03
N GLY A 46 7.29 -7.81 -9.79
CA GLY A 46 5.88 -8.17 -9.67
C GLY A 46 5.63 -8.97 -8.40
N LEU A 47 4.41 -8.90 -7.87
CA LEU A 47 3.99 -9.52 -6.60
C LEU A 47 3.98 -11.08 -6.61
N ASN A 48 4.97 -11.72 -7.23
CA ASN A 48 5.32 -13.13 -7.03
C ASN A 48 6.46 -13.30 -5.99
N ALA A 49 6.97 -12.19 -5.44
CA ALA A 49 8.00 -12.21 -4.42
C ALA A 49 7.46 -12.74 -3.07
N ALA A 50 7.83 -13.99 -2.79
CA ALA A 50 7.87 -14.69 -1.51
C ALA A 50 6.79 -14.32 -0.46
N SER A 51 5.91 -15.30 -0.18
CA SER A 51 4.92 -15.31 0.91
C SER A 51 5.48 -14.92 2.29
N ASP A 52 6.79 -14.96 2.46
CA ASP A 52 7.49 -14.73 3.72
C ASP A 52 7.95 -13.26 3.91
N LEU A 53 8.01 -12.48 2.82
CA LEU A 53 8.51 -11.09 2.81
C LEU A 53 7.40 -10.06 2.61
N SER A 54 6.27 -10.52 2.08
CA SER A 54 4.98 -9.85 2.16
C SER A 54 4.01 -10.77 2.90
N ARG A 55 4.21 -10.95 4.21
CA ARG A 55 3.03 -11.15 5.06
C ARG A 55 2.29 -9.82 5.04
N THR A 56 1.56 -9.61 3.95
CA THR A 56 0.50 -8.61 3.85
C THR A 56 -0.27 -8.78 5.13
N VAL A 57 -0.27 -7.74 5.96
CA VAL A 57 -0.83 -7.84 7.30
C VAL A 57 -2.21 -8.44 7.20
N GLU A 58 -2.43 -9.53 7.94
CA GLU A 58 -3.71 -10.20 7.94
C GLU A 58 -4.71 -9.31 8.65
N TRP A 59 -5.63 -8.78 7.86
CA TRP A 59 -6.70 -7.93 8.31
C TRP A 59 -7.91 -8.80 8.66
N THR A 60 -8.45 -8.59 9.85
CA THR A 60 -9.71 -9.19 10.28
C THR A 60 -10.78 -8.10 10.28
N ALA A 61 -11.93 -8.37 9.66
CA ALA A 61 -13.05 -7.44 9.71
C ALA A 61 -13.51 -7.21 11.17
N VAL A 62 -13.79 -5.96 11.53
CA VAL A 62 -14.39 -5.63 12.83
C VAL A 62 -15.89 -5.87 12.76
N GLU A 63 -16.39 -6.71 13.64
CA GLU A 63 -17.83 -6.87 13.84
C GLU A 63 -18.40 -5.66 14.58
N LEU A 64 -19.27 -4.92 13.90
CA LEU A 64 -19.89 -3.71 14.41
C LEU A 64 -21.34 -3.96 14.80
N LYS A 65 -21.74 -3.38 15.93
CA LYS A 65 -23.13 -3.38 16.38
C LYS A 65 -24.00 -2.46 15.50
N GLY A 66 -25.29 -2.77 15.42
CA GLY A 66 -26.30 -1.98 14.72
C GLY A 66 -26.44 -2.30 13.23
N GLU A 67 -27.32 -1.56 12.53
CA GLU A 67 -27.51 -1.72 11.09
C GLU A 67 -26.39 -1.05 10.29
N GLY A 68 -25.71 -1.83 9.46
CA GLY A 68 -24.72 -1.29 8.52
C GLY A 68 -25.36 -0.51 7.35
N PRO A 69 -24.58 0.31 6.64
CA PRO A 69 -25.09 1.06 5.50
C PRO A 69 -25.62 0.12 4.40
N LYS A 70 -26.76 0.50 3.80
CA LYS A 70 -27.46 -0.27 2.76
C LYS A 70 -26.58 -0.58 1.53
N THR A 71 -25.54 0.22 1.29
CA THR A 71 -24.59 0.06 0.19
C THR A 71 -23.16 0.01 0.72
N ARG A 72 -22.65 -1.19 1.00
CA ARG A 72 -21.27 -1.43 1.47
C ARG A 72 -20.19 -1.36 0.37
N ARG A 73 -20.40 -0.64 -0.73
CA ARG A 73 -19.55 -0.82 -1.95
C ARG A 73 -18.06 -0.51 -1.75
N CYS A 74 -17.66 0.17 -0.67
CA CYS A 74 -16.26 0.47 -0.36
C CYS A 74 -16.01 0.95 1.08
N SER A 75 -16.92 0.65 2.01
CA SER A 75 -16.75 1.01 3.42
C SER A 75 -16.40 -0.23 4.22
N SER A 76 -15.20 -0.26 4.79
CA SER A 76 -14.75 -1.34 5.66
C SER A 76 -14.17 -0.78 6.95
N LEU A 77 -14.26 -1.58 8.00
CA LEU A 77 -13.53 -1.39 9.24
C LEU A 77 -12.81 -2.71 9.53
N ASP A 78 -11.49 -2.66 9.45
CA ASP A 78 -10.62 -3.82 9.59
C ASP A 78 -9.65 -3.59 10.75
N LYS A 79 -9.22 -4.67 11.37
CA LYS A 79 -8.24 -4.64 12.47
C LYS A 79 -7.14 -5.67 12.27
N THR A 80 -6.03 -5.43 12.95
CA THR A 80 -4.95 -6.39 13.11
C THR A 80 -4.15 -6.03 14.37
N ASN A 81 -3.39 -7.00 14.89
CA ASN A 81 -2.47 -6.77 16.00
C ASN A 81 -1.03 -6.90 15.48
N MET A 82 -0.24 -5.86 15.67
CA MET A 82 1.17 -5.87 15.30
C MET A 82 1.93 -4.78 16.05
N ASP A 83 3.19 -5.03 16.41
CA ASP A 83 4.13 -3.97 16.77
C ASP A 83 4.37 -3.04 15.57
N LEU A 84 3.63 -1.93 15.48
CA LEU A 84 3.64 -1.02 14.33
C LEU A 84 4.72 0.05 14.49
N ASN A 85 4.93 0.53 15.71
CA ASN A 85 5.92 1.55 16.02
C ASN A 85 7.33 0.98 16.27
N ASN A 86 7.48 -0.35 16.27
CA ASN A 86 8.71 -1.10 16.56
C ASN A 86 9.23 -0.89 17.99
N ASP A 87 8.33 -0.84 18.98
CA ASP A 87 8.68 -0.70 20.40
C ASP A 87 8.79 -2.04 21.15
N GLY A 88 8.56 -3.16 20.45
CA GLY A 88 8.59 -4.51 21.00
C GLY A 88 7.25 -4.99 21.57
N ARG A 89 6.17 -4.20 21.47
CA ARG A 89 4.83 -4.57 21.92
C ARG A 89 3.84 -4.46 20.79
N ASP A 90 2.88 -5.38 20.75
CA ASP A 90 1.83 -5.30 19.74
C ASP A 90 0.88 -4.12 20.00
N ASP A 91 0.51 -3.45 18.92
CA ASP A 91 -0.53 -2.44 18.85
C ASP A 91 -1.78 -3.04 18.21
N LEU A 92 -2.96 -2.59 18.66
CA LEU A 92 -4.20 -2.76 17.90
C LEU A 92 -4.22 -1.68 16.81
N VAL A 93 -4.11 -2.10 15.56
CA VAL A 93 -4.19 -1.22 14.40
C VAL A 93 -5.56 -1.39 13.76
N VAL A 94 -6.29 -0.29 13.64
CA VAL A 94 -7.63 -0.24 13.04
C VAL A 94 -7.56 0.59 11.76
N LYS A 95 -8.07 0.02 10.68
CA LYS A 95 -8.15 0.65 9.36
C LYS A 95 -9.60 0.90 8.98
N THR A 96 -9.92 2.15 8.67
CA THR A 96 -11.19 2.50 8.02
C THR A 96 -10.94 2.73 6.54
N THR A 97 -11.73 2.11 5.68
CA THR A 97 -11.78 2.42 4.25
C THR A 97 -13.10 3.13 3.97
N PHE A 98 -13.07 4.22 3.21
CA PHE A 98 -14.27 4.91 2.73
C PHE A 98 -14.05 5.41 1.30
N CYS A 99 -15.11 5.47 0.48
CA CYS A 99 -14.99 6.10 -0.83
C CYS A 99 -15.04 7.63 -0.73
N MET A 100 -14.02 8.29 -1.25
CA MET A 100 -14.10 9.68 -1.67
C MET A 100 -14.25 9.73 -3.18
N LYS A 101 -15.39 10.23 -3.69
CA LYS A 101 -15.66 10.35 -5.14
C LYS A 101 -15.47 9.03 -5.91
N GLY A 102 -15.81 7.89 -5.28
CA GLY A 102 -15.68 6.56 -5.87
C GLY A 102 -14.31 5.90 -5.74
N LEU A 103 -13.31 6.59 -5.17
CA LEU A 103 -11.98 6.02 -4.89
C LEU A 103 -11.83 5.71 -3.40
N PRO A 104 -11.27 4.54 -3.04
CA PRO A 104 -11.03 4.20 -1.65
C PRO A 104 -9.99 5.16 -1.04
N SER A 105 -10.30 5.66 0.14
CA SER A 105 -9.38 6.40 0.99
C SER A 105 -9.34 5.71 2.34
N GLU A 106 -8.13 5.53 2.86
CA GLU A 106 -7.91 4.83 4.12
C GLU A 106 -7.57 5.83 5.23
N SER A 107 -7.91 5.47 6.46
CA SER A 107 -7.42 6.12 7.68
C SER A 107 -7.05 5.04 8.69
N PHE A 108 -6.03 5.35 9.50
CA PHE A 108 -5.45 4.43 10.46
C PHE A 108 -5.60 4.99 11.87
N TYR A 109 -5.89 4.11 12.81
CA TYR A 109 -5.98 4.41 14.23
C TYR A 109 -5.22 3.33 14.98
N VAL A 110 -4.35 3.74 15.88
CA VAL A 110 -3.46 2.87 16.63
C VAL A 110 -3.81 2.99 18.11
N PHE A 111 -3.94 1.86 18.76
CA PHE A 111 -4.26 1.73 20.18
C PHE A 111 -3.35 0.67 20.81
N PRO A 112 -3.21 0.65 22.15
CA PRO A 112 -2.65 -0.51 22.83
C PRO A 112 -3.40 -1.80 22.44
N ALA A 113 -2.71 -2.93 22.29
CA ALA A 113 -3.31 -4.19 21.81
C ALA A 113 -4.55 -4.66 22.60
N ASN A 114 -4.63 -4.36 23.88
CA ASN A 114 -5.76 -4.74 24.76
C ASN A 114 -6.83 -3.64 24.89
N SER A 115 -6.80 -2.61 24.05
CA SER A 115 -7.75 -1.50 24.09
C SER A 115 -9.20 -1.99 23.92
N PRO A 116 -10.14 -1.54 24.77
CA PRO A 116 -11.55 -1.89 24.65
C PRO A 116 -12.29 -1.07 23.58
N VAL A 117 -11.57 -0.25 22.77
CA VAL A 117 -12.19 0.71 21.84
C VAL A 117 -13.20 0.06 20.90
N LEU A 118 -12.91 -1.15 20.40
CA LEU A 118 -13.79 -1.85 19.47
C LEU A 118 -15.17 -2.18 20.06
N ASN A 119 -15.26 -2.37 21.38
CA ASN A 119 -16.53 -2.67 22.07
C ASN A 119 -17.48 -1.47 22.12
N GLN A 120 -16.92 -0.27 21.91
CA GLN A 120 -17.61 1.02 21.92
C GLN A 120 -18.06 1.44 20.52
N LEU A 121 -17.61 0.75 19.46
CA LEU A 121 -17.94 1.09 18.08
C LEU A 121 -19.31 0.56 17.68
N ALA A 122 -20.01 1.37 16.88
CA ALA A 122 -21.23 0.98 16.20
C ALA A 122 -21.21 1.52 14.77
N TRP A 123 -22.03 0.95 13.88
CA TRP A 123 -22.17 1.48 12.53
C TRP A 123 -22.59 2.96 12.50
N GLN A 124 -23.35 3.39 13.51
CA GLN A 124 -23.85 4.77 13.66
C GLN A 124 -22.86 5.69 14.38
N ASP A 125 -21.88 5.14 15.10
CA ASP A 125 -20.93 5.89 15.91
C ASP A 125 -19.52 5.30 15.85
N MET A 126 -18.66 5.98 15.09
CA MET A 126 -17.23 5.68 14.96
C MET A 126 -16.36 6.66 15.74
N SER A 127 -16.96 7.60 16.48
CA SER A 127 -16.22 8.61 17.24
C SER A 127 -15.22 8.05 18.25
N PRO A 128 -15.38 6.84 18.85
CA PRO A 128 -14.35 6.28 19.72
C PRO A 128 -13.01 6.06 19.04
N LEU A 129 -12.97 5.88 17.71
CA LEU A 129 -11.70 5.81 16.95
C LEU A 129 -10.90 7.11 17.06
N LEU A 130 -11.58 8.25 17.24
CA LEU A 130 -10.94 9.56 17.29
C LEU A 130 -10.25 9.85 18.61
N ALA A 131 -10.47 9.02 19.63
CA ALA A 131 -9.92 9.18 20.98
C ALA A 131 -8.40 8.93 21.05
N THR A 132 -7.81 8.21 20.07
CA THR A 132 -6.36 8.05 20.02
C THR A 132 -5.68 9.29 19.43
N HIS A 133 -4.52 9.65 20.01
CA HIS A 133 -3.61 10.60 19.41
C HIS A 133 -2.79 9.97 18.28
N ASP A 134 -2.68 8.64 18.27
CA ASP A 134 -1.97 7.84 17.28
C ASP A 134 -2.88 7.48 16.12
N LYS A 135 -3.20 8.50 15.33
CA LYS A 135 -4.06 8.36 14.16
C LYS A 135 -3.53 9.10 12.95
N PHE A 136 -3.84 8.51 11.82
CA PHE A 136 -3.66 9.10 10.52
C PHE A 136 -5.02 9.17 9.82
N GLU A 137 -5.69 10.30 10.00
CA GLU A 137 -6.98 10.60 9.39
C GLU A 137 -6.80 11.33 8.06
N ARG A 138 -7.52 10.90 7.03
CA ARG A 138 -7.33 11.43 5.68
C ARG A 138 -8.60 12.00 5.08
N THR A 139 -8.96 13.19 5.55
CA THR A 139 -9.85 14.11 4.85
C THR A 139 -9.04 15.00 3.89
N GLY A 140 -8.59 14.44 2.76
CA GLY A 140 -8.18 15.24 1.59
C GLY A 140 -6.82 15.95 1.61
N GLY A 141 -5.83 15.45 2.38
CA GLY A 141 -4.46 16.03 2.40
C GLY A 141 -3.48 15.45 1.36
N THR A 142 -2.38 16.15 1.12
CA THR A 142 -1.20 15.69 0.37
C THR A 142 -0.12 15.17 1.32
N TYR A 143 0.67 14.19 0.88
CA TYR A 143 1.88 13.74 1.59
C TYR A 143 3.12 14.28 0.87
N PRO A 144 3.82 15.28 1.40
CA PRO A 144 4.95 15.89 0.72
C PRO A 144 6.19 14.98 0.77
N LEU A 145 6.78 14.68 -0.39
CA LEU A 145 8.04 13.93 -0.48
C LEU A 145 9.21 14.89 -0.26
N THR A 146 9.45 15.28 0.99
CA THR A 146 10.44 16.34 1.31
C THR A 146 11.46 15.91 2.37
N SER A 147 11.25 14.75 3.00
CA SER A 147 12.11 14.24 4.07
C SER A 147 13.45 13.71 3.55
N LEU A 148 13.52 13.33 2.26
CA LEU A 148 14.72 12.81 1.61
C LEU A 148 15.19 13.76 0.50
N PRO A 149 16.51 13.89 0.31
CA PRO A 149 17.05 14.67 -0.80
C PRO A 149 16.72 13.98 -2.12
N MET A 150 15.95 14.65 -2.97
CA MET A 150 15.74 14.27 -4.37
C MET A 150 16.52 15.23 -5.26
N ASP A 151 17.07 14.70 -6.36
CA ASP A 151 17.73 15.52 -7.35
C ASP A 151 16.76 16.60 -7.88
N LYS A 152 17.25 17.84 -7.93
CA LYS A 152 16.50 19.10 -8.07
C LYS A 152 15.69 19.28 -9.37
N VAL A 153 15.50 18.22 -10.16
CA VAL A 153 14.98 18.30 -11.53
C VAL A 153 13.45 18.16 -11.58
N SER A 154 12.78 17.78 -10.49
CA SER A 154 11.32 17.65 -10.44
C SER A 154 10.71 18.59 -9.38
N PRO A 155 9.59 19.29 -9.64
CA PRO A 155 8.85 19.97 -8.59
C PRO A 155 8.51 18.95 -7.51
N ALA A 156 8.82 19.27 -6.24
CA ALA A 156 8.76 18.35 -5.10
C ALA A 156 7.51 17.44 -5.17
N PRO A 157 7.68 16.15 -5.52
CA PRO A 157 6.54 15.28 -5.74
C PRO A 157 5.76 15.13 -4.43
N THR A 158 4.46 14.91 -4.57
CA THR A 158 3.58 14.67 -3.43
C THR A 158 2.75 13.43 -3.72
N LEU A 159 2.50 12.61 -2.72
CA LEU A 159 1.38 11.68 -2.84
C LEU A 159 0.11 12.52 -2.82
N SER A 160 -0.59 12.49 -3.95
CA SER A 160 -1.80 13.28 -4.15
C SER A 160 -2.95 12.80 -3.26
N THR A 161 -4.06 13.54 -3.28
CA THR A 161 -5.21 13.44 -2.39
C THR A 161 -5.90 12.08 -2.31
N VAL A 162 -5.43 11.03 -2.98
CA VAL A 162 -5.84 9.63 -2.80
C VAL A 162 -4.59 8.74 -2.75
N PHE A 163 -4.37 8.08 -1.61
CA PHE A 163 -3.31 7.07 -1.46
C PHE A 163 -3.72 6.00 -0.44
N THR A 164 -3.22 4.79 -0.62
CA THR A 164 -3.40 3.64 0.28
C THR A 164 -2.22 3.55 1.24
N ILE A 165 -2.46 3.03 2.44
CA ILE A 165 -1.42 2.77 3.43
C ILE A 165 -1.47 1.29 3.76
N GLN A 166 -0.35 0.61 3.55
CA GLN A 166 -0.25 -0.82 3.77
C GLN A 166 0.93 -1.10 4.69
N PRO A 167 0.69 -1.56 5.93
CA PRO A 167 1.75 -2.07 6.77
C PRO A 167 2.27 -3.41 6.25
N PHE A 168 3.56 -3.65 6.47
CA PHE A 168 4.23 -4.91 6.16
C PHE A 168 5.42 -5.11 7.09
N ARG A 169 5.95 -6.34 7.15
CA ARG A 169 7.15 -6.68 7.93
C ARG A 169 8.29 -7.10 7.01
N LEU A 170 9.49 -6.60 7.29
CA LEU A 170 10.72 -7.02 6.61
C LEU A 170 11.83 -7.15 7.65
N GLY A 171 12.45 -8.32 7.73
CA GLY A 171 13.48 -8.59 8.74
C GLY A 171 12.98 -8.45 10.19
N GLY A 172 11.71 -8.75 10.45
CA GLY A 172 11.08 -8.59 11.77
C GLY A 172 10.67 -7.16 12.13
N VAL A 173 11.01 -6.17 11.29
CA VAL A 173 10.68 -4.76 11.50
C VAL A 173 9.41 -4.40 10.71
N ALA A 174 8.50 -3.65 11.32
CA ALA A 174 7.32 -3.11 10.69
C ALA A 174 7.62 -1.83 9.91
N TYR A 175 7.09 -1.77 8.70
CA TYR A 175 7.15 -0.62 7.79
C TYR A 175 5.76 -0.31 7.26
N LEU A 176 5.59 0.90 6.76
CA LEU A 176 4.40 1.36 6.05
C LEU A 176 4.77 1.67 4.61
N SER A 177 3.99 1.15 3.66
CA SER A 177 3.96 1.60 2.28
C SER A 177 2.82 2.60 2.10
N LEU A 178 3.13 3.81 1.66
CA LEU A 178 2.14 4.82 1.25
C LEU A 178 2.19 4.91 -0.28
N THR A 179 1.10 4.54 -0.95
CA THR A 179 1.07 4.45 -2.42
C THR A 179 -0.04 5.32 -2.98
N ASP A 180 0.30 6.24 -3.89
CA ASP A 180 -0.72 7.09 -4.51
C ASP A 180 -1.73 6.31 -5.36
N ALA A 181 -2.89 6.91 -5.65
CA ALA A 181 -3.95 6.23 -6.39
C ALA A 181 -3.56 5.83 -7.81
N ARG A 182 -2.58 6.53 -8.40
CA ARG A 182 -2.03 6.19 -9.72
C ARG A 182 -0.97 5.09 -9.66
N ARG A 183 -0.54 4.71 -8.45
CA ARG A 183 0.57 3.80 -8.18
C ARG A 183 1.87 4.24 -8.86
N GLU A 184 2.00 5.55 -9.04
CA GLU A 184 3.15 6.20 -9.65
C GLU A 184 4.20 6.50 -8.60
N TRP A 185 3.77 6.90 -7.39
CA TRP A 185 4.66 7.15 -6.26
C TRP A 185 4.36 6.22 -5.09
N MET A 186 5.44 5.71 -4.48
CA MET A 186 5.39 4.94 -3.26
C MET A 186 6.44 5.42 -2.26
N VAL A 187 6.03 5.56 -1.01
CA VAL A 187 6.90 5.88 0.13
C VAL A 187 6.97 4.68 1.05
N ILE A 188 8.18 4.28 1.41
CA ILE A 188 8.39 3.37 2.53
C ILE A 188 8.81 4.17 3.74
N ALA A 189 8.11 3.99 4.86
CA ALA A 189 8.38 4.72 6.08
C ALA A 189 8.28 3.83 7.33
N LYS A 190 8.91 4.25 8.42
CA LYS A 190 8.63 3.75 9.77
C LYS A 190 7.57 4.61 10.44
N TYR A 191 6.63 3.99 11.13
CA TYR A 191 5.66 4.70 11.96
C TYR A 191 6.30 5.15 13.27
N ARG A 192 6.11 6.43 13.64
CA ARG A 192 6.65 7.01 14.88
C ARG A 192 5.57 7.55 15.83
N GLY A 193 4.30 7.19 15.62
CA GLY A 193 3.17 7.68 16.42
C GLY A 193 2.56 8.97 15.87
N GLY A 194 1.25 9.14 16.08
CA GLY A 194 0.45 10.23 15.52
C GLY A 194 0.52 10.29 14.00
N LYS A 195 0.86 11.48 13.49
CA LYS A 195 1.08 11.76 12.06
C LYS A 195 2.58 11.72 11.67
N ARG A 196 3.44 11.17 12.53
CA ARG A 196 4.88 11.18 12.32
C ARG A 196 5.32 9.90 11.62
N PHE A 197 5.94 10.09 10.47
CA PHE A 197 6.57 9.04 9.69
C PHE A 197 8.04 9.39 9.50
N GLU A 198 8.87 8.37 9.52
CA GLU A 198 10.26 8.48 9.10
C GLU A 198 10.37 7.87 7.71
N ASP A 199 10.43 8.72 6.69
CA ASP A 199 10.59 8.28 5.31
C ASP A 199 11.96 7.64 5.10
N LEU A 200 11.97 6.49 4.44
CA LEU A 200 13.17 5.72 4.16
C LEU A 200 13.46 5.64 2.67
N CYS A 201 12.43 5.40 1.87
CA CYS A 201 12.55 5.20 0.43
C CYS A 201 11.45 5.97 -0.30
N TYR A 202 11.83 6.69 -1.35
CA TYR A 202 10.91 7.18 -2.36
C TYR A 202 11.09 6.35 -3.63
N LEU A 203 10.03 5.70 -4.05
CA LEU A 203 9.99 4.85 -5.24
C LEU A 203 9.05 5.46 -6.26
N HIS A 204 9.45 5.36 -7.53
CA HIS A 204 8.67 5.86 -8.66
C HIS A 204 8.47 4.74 -9.69
N ALA A 205 7.25 4.54 -10.15
CA ALA A 205 6.99 3.59 -11.22
C ALA A 205 7.51 4.18 -12.55
N SER A 206 8.45 3.51 -13.20
CA SER A 206 8.84 3.86 -14.57
C SER A 206 7.67 3.52 -15.49
N ARG A 207 7.18 4.50 -16.24
CA ARG A 207 6.26 4.20 -17.34
C ARG A 207 7.08 3.50 -18.45
N PRO A 208 6.57 2.43 -19.06
CA PRO A 208 7.17 1.85 -20.25
C PRO A 208 7.16 2.85 -21.43
#